data_AF-K1M2W7-F1
#
_entry.id   AF-K1M2W7-F1
#
_cell.length_a   1.000
_cell.length_b   1.000
_cell.length_c   1.000
_cell.angle_alpha   90.00
_cell.angle_beta   90.00
_cell.angle_gamma   90.00
#
_symmetry.space_group_name_H-M   'P 1'
#
loop_
_entity.id
_entity.type
_entity.pdbx_description
1 polymer ?
#
loop_
_entity_poly.entity_id
_entity_poly.type
_entity_poly.pdbx_seq_one_letter_code
_entity_poly.pdbx_strand_id
1 'polypeptide(L)'
;MKKTLFISMTQLLLYSCNMSDSVEELPQGYKAIYEGGNQNRLIKNSKLFIDSGMVDVKYNDTYLLVSVDTTYSMNPNSVNKRNLKYFIQNLKQDTILRGISYQKLRYVIEKESLYELDITQ
;
A
#
# COMPACT_ATOMS: atom_id res chain seq x y z
N MET A 1 42.69 25.41 -8.21
CA MET A 1 41.71 24.29 -8.29
C MET A 1 41.01 24.10 -6.93
N LYS A 2 40.12 25.01 -6.53
CA LYS A 2 39.39 24.91 -5.24
C LYS A 2 37.89 25.28 -5.33
N LYS A 3 37.41 25.73 -6.50
CA LYS A 3 36.03 26.21 -6.67
C LYS A 3 35.09 25.20 -7.34
N THR A 4 35.63 24.15 -7.97
CA THR A 4 34.84 23.12 -8.68
C THR A 4 34.28 22.02 -7.78
N LEU A 5 34.75 21.92 -6.53
CA LEU A 5 34.30 20.90 -5.56
C LEU A 5 33.01 21.27 -4.80
N PHE A 6 32.55 22.52 -4.89
CA PHE A 6 31.37 22.98 -4.16
C PHE A 6 30.06 22.84 -4.94
N ILE A 7 30.11 22.73 -6.27
CA ILE A 7 28.92 22.72 -7.15
C ILE A 7 28.33 21.32 -7.28
N SER A 8 29.12 20.26 -7.10
CA SER A 8 28.61 18.87 -7.15
C SER A 8 27.84 18.47 -5.89
N MET A 9 28.09 19.11 -4.74
CA MET A 9 27.42 18.77 -3.48
C MET A 9 25.99 19.32 -3.40
N THR A 10 25.70 20.45 -4.06
CA THR A 10 24.36 21.05 -4.08
C THR A 10 23.40 20.36 -5.05
N GLN A 11 23.91 19.66 -6.08
CA GLN A 11 23.07 18.89 -7.00
C GLN A 11 22.57 17.57 -6.42
N LEU A 12 23.28 16.98 -5.45
CA LEU A 12 22.88 15.74 -4.77
C LEU A 12 21.76 15.95 -3.73
N LEU A 13 21.63 17.15 -3.16
CA LEU A 13 20.59 17.48 -2.18
C LEU A 13 19.22 17.78 -2.82
N LEU A 14 19.14 17.97 -4.14
CA LEU A 14 17.87 18.21 -4.84
C LEU A 14 17.15 16.92 -5.27
N TYR A 15 17.81 15.75 -5.14
CA TYR A 15 17.20 14.44 -5.42
C TYR A 15 16.66 13.73 -4.17
N SER A 16 16.78 14.31 -2.98
CA SER A 16 16.46 13.60 -1.73
C SER A 16 14.99 13.63 -1.29
N CYS A 17 14.07 14.24 -2.05
CA CYS A 17 12.63 14.18 -1.77
C CYS A 17 11.82 14.15 -3.07
N ASN A 18 11.68 12.97 -3.68
CA ASN A 18 10.62 12.70 -4.65
C ASN A 18 10.03 11.31 -4.37
N MET A 19 9.30 11.15 -3.26
CA MET A 19 8.13 10.27 -3.34
C MET A 19 7.12 11.07 -4.17
N SER A 20 7.24 10.95 -5.49
CA SER A 20 6.25 11.53 -6.40
C SER A 20 4.92 10.88 -6.08
N ASP A 21 3.88 11.70 -5.97
CA ASP A 21 2.51 11.21 -6.01
C ASP A 21 2.38 10.24 -7.20
N SER A 22 1.79 9.08 -6.95
CA SER A 22 1.59 8.08 -7.99
C SER A 22 0.22 7.43 -7.89
N VAL A 23 -0.29 6.99 -9.03
CA VAL A 23 -1.58 6.32 -9.13
C VAL A 23 -1.36 5.01 -9.86
N GLU A 24 -1.80 3.91 -9.23
CA GLU A 24 -1.80 2.59 -9.80
C GLU A 24 -3.25 2.18 -10.09
N GLU A 25 -3.55 1.91 -11.36
CA GLU A 25 -4.83 1.36 -11.79
C GLU A 25 -4.87 -0.13 -11.46
N LEU A 26 -5.93 -0.56 -10.79
CA LEU A 26 -6.11 -1.93 -10.30
C LEU A 26 -7.36 -2.55 -10.97
N PRO A 27 -7.51 -3.88 -10.96
CA PRO A 27 -8.66 -4.55 -11.55
C PRO A 27 -10.00 -4.04 -11.02
N GLN A 28 -11.07 -4.22 -11.81
CA GLN A 28 -12.46 -3.94 -11.39
C GLN A 28 -12.70 -2.49 -10.90
N GLY A 29 -11.98 -1.53 -11.49
CA GLY A 29 -12.16 -0.10 -11.23
C GLY A 29 -11.56 0.38 -9.90
N TYR A 30 -10.69 -0.43 -9.28
CA TYR A 30 -9.90 0.01 -8.14
C TYR A 30 -8.72 0.90 -8.60
N LYS A 31 -8.32 1.85 -7.76
CA LYS A 31 -7.13 2.69 -7.95
C LYS A 31 -6.44 2.90 -6.61
N ALA A 32 -5.14 2.62 -6.56
CA ALA A 32 -4.28 2.96 -5.44
C ALA A 32 -3.63 4.32 -5.71
N ILE A 33 -3.78 5.26 -4.78
CA ILE A 33 -3.18 6.59 -4.85
C ILE A 33 -2.14 6.68 -3.73
N TYR A 34 -0.89 6.88 -4.10
CA TYR A 34 0.23 7.03 -3.17
C TYR A 34 0.65 8.49 -3.11
N GLU A 35 0.11 9.22 -2.13
CA GLU A 35 0.46 10.63 -1.83
C GLU A 35 1.61 10.72 -0.79
N GLY A 36 2.02 9.58 -0.24
CA GLY A 36 3.04 9.49 0.79
C GLY A 36 2.48 9.60 2.22
N GLY A 37 3.27 9.12 3.17
CA GLY A 37 2.88 9.06 4.59
C GLY A 37 1.54 8.36 4.80
N ASN A 38 0.69 8.92 5.67
CA ASN A 38 -0.64 8.38 5.93
C ASN A 38 -1.69 8.74 4.86
N GLN A 39 -1.34 9.46 3.80
CA GLN A 39 -2.31 9.96 2.80
C GLN A 39 -2.55 8.99 1.64
N ASN A 40 -1.96 7.80 1.68
CA ASN A 40 -2.22 6.78 0.67
C ASN A 40 -3.68 6.30 0.74
N ARG A 41 -4.35 6.25 -0.41
CA ARG A 41 -5.79 5.98 -0.54
C ARG A 41 -6.08 4.84 -1.51
N LEU A 42 -7.22 4.19 -1.31
CA LEU A 42 -7.81 3.27 -2.27
C LEU A 42 -9.16 3.80 -2.70
N ILE A 43 -9.41 3.87 -4.01
CA ILE A 43 -10.67 4.29 -4.60
C ILE A 43 -11.23 3.13 -5.44
N LYS A 44 -12.56 2.95 -5.46
CA LYS A 44 -13.26 2.03 -6.39
C LYS A 44 -14.31 2.83 -7.15
N ASN A 45 -14.25 2.88 -8.48
CA ASN A 45 -15.22 3.59 -9.33
C ASN A 45 -15.51 5.03 -8.84
N SER A 46 -14.44 5.80 -8.60
CA SER A 46 -14.49 7.18 -8.10
C SER A 46 -15.09 7.36 -6.70
N LYS A 47 -15.33 6.27 -5.96
CA LYS A 47 -15.75 6.30 -4.56
C LYS A 47 -14.58 5.91 -3.66
N LEU A 48 -14.38 6.70 -2.62
CA LEU A 48 -13.38 6.45 -1.61
C LEU A 48 -13.66 5.12 -0.90
N PHE A 49 -12.65 4.26 -0.84
CA PHE A 49 -12.76 2.93 -0.26
C PHE A 49 -11.86 2.80 0.98
N ILE A 50 -10.63 3.28 0.89
CA ILE A 50 -9.73 3.56 2.02
C ILE A 50 -9.34 5.03 1.89
N ASP A 51 -9.67 5.83 2.91
CA ASP A 51 -9.40 7.27 2.94
C ASP A 51 -7.95 7.60 3.24
N SER A 52 -7.31 6.84 4.12
CA SER A 52 -5.94 7.05 4.56
C SER A 52 -5.34 5.79 5.16
N GLY A 53 -4.02 5.77 5.27
CA GLY A 53 -3.26 4.70 5.93
C GLY A 53 -3.02 3.46 5.07
N MET A 54 -3.32 3.48 3.77
CA MET A 54 -2.99 2.34 2.89
C MET A 54 -1.47 2.13 2.84
N VAL A 55 -1.00 0.91 3.09
CA VAL A 55 0.43 0.59 3.14
C VAL A 55 0.85 -0.13 1.87
N ASP A 56 0.31 -1.33 1.64
CA ASP A 56 0.61 -2.15 0.47
C ASP A 56 -0.68 -2.60 -0.20
N VAL A 57 -0.58 -2.81 -1.52
CA VAL A 57 -1.62 -3.46 -2.32
C VAL A 57 -0.97 -4.59 -3.13
N LYS A 58 -1.60 -5.76 -3.15
CA LYS A 58 -1.30 -6.86 -4.07
C LYS A 58 -2.58 -7.41 -4.67
N TYR A 59 -2.52 -7.87 -5.91
CA TYR A 59 -3.68 -8.46 -6.57
C TYR A 59 -3.29 -9.55 -7.56
N ASN A 60 -4.27 -10.37 -7.88
CA ASN A 60 -4.26 -11.32 -8.99
C ASN A 60 -5.63 -11.25 -9.70
N ASP A 61 -5.92 -12.17 -10.61
CA ASP A 61 -7.18 -12.19 -11.37
C ASP A 61 -8.45 -12.41 -10.52
N THR A 62 -8.28 -12.84 -9.26
CA THR A 62 -9.39 -13.25 -8.38
C THR A 62 -9.46 -12.42 -7.10
N TYR A 63 -8.34 -11.94 -6.58
CA TYR A 63 -8.29 -11.27 -5.29
C TYR A 63 -7.48 -9.99 -5.33
N LEU A 64 -7.88 -9.04 -4.49
CA LEU A 64 -7.13 -7.83 -4.14
C LEU A 64 -6.92 -7.85 -2.62
N LEU A 65 -5.67 -7.84 -2.19
CA LEU A 65 -5.26 -7.73 -0.78
C LEU A 65 -4.64 -6.36 -0.52
N VAL A 66 -5.09 -5.73 0.55
CA VAL A 66 -4.59 -4.41 0.98
C VAL A 66 -4.25 -4.45 2.47
N SER A 67 -3.13 -3.84 2.84
CA SER A 67 -2.76 -3.57 4.23
C SER A 67 -3.02 -2.10 4.57
N VAL A 68 -3.47 -1.85 5.79
CA VAL A 68 -3.87 -0.52 6.28
C VAL A 68 -3.29 -0.30 7.67
N ASP A 69 -2.56 0.80 7.82
CA ASP A 69 -2.17 1.35 9.10
C ASP A 69 -3.31 2.23 9.66
N THR A 70 -4.04 1.69 10.63
CA THR A 70 -5.15 2.40 11.28
C THR A 70 -4.68 3.39 12.36
N THR A 71 -3.38 3.50 12.60
CA THR A 71 -2.80 4.51 13.49
C THR A 71 -2.40 5.79 12.73
N TYR A 72 -2.52 5.79 11.40
CA TYR A 72 -2.24 6.92 10.52
C TYR A 72 -0.83 7.49 10.71
N SER A 73 0.16 6.61 10.85
CA SER A 73 1.55 7.02 11.02
C SER A 73 2.07 7.76 9.77
N MET A 74 2.96 8.73 9.99
CA MET A 74 3.61 9.45 8.89
C MET A 74 4.55 8.58 8.05
N ASN A 75 4.85 7.36 8.50
CA ASN A 75 5.63 6.39 7.75
C ASN A 75 4.99 4.99 7.89
N PRO A 76 3.87 4.73 7.18
CA PRO A 76 3.12 3.49 7.34
C PRO A 76 3.93 2.25 6.94
N ASN A 77 4.90 2.40 6.04
CA ASN A 77 5.80 1.32 5.63
C ASN A 77 6.71 0.82 6.76
N SER A 78 6.94 1.63 7.80
CA SER A 78 7.70 1.26 8.99
C SER A 78 6.87 0.57 10.07
N VAL A 79 5.55 0.57 9.94
CA VAL A 79 4.66 -0.06 10.92
C VAL A 79 4.81 -1.57 10.80
N ASN A 80 4.99 -2.23 11.95
CA ASN A 80 5.06 -3.68 12.00
C ASN A 80 3.80 -4.29 11.38
N LYS A 81 3.95 -5.17 10.40
CA LYS A 81 2.84 -5.82 9.67
C LYS A 81 1.82 -6.46 10.63
N ARG A 82 2.25 -6.97 11.79
CA ARG A 82 1.35 -7.53 12.82
C ARG A 82 0.33 -6.55 13.39
N ASN A 83 0.65 -5.25 13.34
CA ASN A 83 -0.20 -4.17 13.84
C ASN A 83 -1.12 -3.59 12.76
N LEU A 84 -0.90 -3.95 11.50
CA LEU A 84 -1.75 -3.51 10.39
C LEU A 84 -3.09 -4.25 10.42
N LYS A 85 -4.08 -3.60 9.80
CA LYS A 85 -5.34 -4.24 9.42
C LYS A 85 -5.28 -4.61 7.95
N TYR A 86 -6.01 -5.66 7.61
CA TYR A 86 -5.99 -6.19 6.26
C TYR A 86 -7.37 -6.25 5.66
N PHE A 87 -7.38 -6.18 4.34
CA PHE A 87 -8.58 -6.18 3.53
C PHE A 87 -8.38 -7.14 2.35
N ILE A 88 -9.25 -8.15 2.20
CA ILE A 88 -9.28 -9.04 1.02
C ILE A 88 -10.60 -8.87 0.28
N GLN A 89 -10.52 -8.49 -1.00
CA GLN A 89 -11.63 -8.52 -1.95
C GLN A 89 -11.54 -9.79 -2.80
N ASN A 90 -12.64 -10.52 -2.99
CA ASN A 90 -12.78 -11.41 -4.14
C ASN A 90 -13.38 -10.61 -5.31
N LEU A 91 -12.61 -10.42 -6.37
CA LEU A 91 -12.96 -9.62 -7.54
C LEU A 91 -14.03 -10.28 -8.42
N LYS A 92 -14.17 -11.61 -8.38
CA LYS A 92 -15.13 -12.36 -9.20
C LYS A 92 -16.50 -12.50 -8.52
N GLN A 93 -16.50 -12.65 -7.21
CA GLN A 93 -17.73 -12.84 -6.41
C GLN A 93 -18.25 -11.54 -5.79
N ASP A 94 -17.50 -10.44 -5.91
CA ASP A 94 -17.73 -9.16 -5.22
C ASP A 94 -17.91 -9.30 -3.70
N THR A 95 -17.24 -10.29 -3.09
CA THR A 95 -17.26 -10.53 -1.63
C THR A 95 -16.04 -9.96 -0.93
N ILE A 96 -16.21 -9.60 0.34
CA ILE A 96 -15.29 -8.71 1.02
C ILE A 96 -15.02 -9.11 2.48
N LEU A 97 -13.73 -9.21 2.86
CA LEU A 97 -13.29 -9.39 4.24
C LEU A 97 -12.47 -8.18 4.70
N ARG A 98 -13.07 -7.30 5.51
CA ARG A 98 -12.45 -6.03 5.95
C ARG A 98 -11.90 -6.11 7.36
N GLY A 99 -10.84 -5.34 7.63
CA GLY A 99 -10.34 -5.10 8.98
C GLY A 99 -9.80 -6.33 9.70
N ILE A 100 -9.39 -7.36 8.96
CA ILE A 100 -8.93 -8.62 9.56
C ILE A 100 -7.54 -8.43 10.17
N SER A 101 -7.26 -9.19 11.25
CA SER A 101 -5.95 -9.18 11.91
C SER A 101 -4.90 -9.92 11.09
N TYR A 102 -3.62 -9.68 11.39
CA TYR A 102 -2.50 -10.44 10.84
C TYR A 102 -2.70 -11.96 10.92
N GLN A 103 -3.07 -12.47 12.09
CA GLN A 103 -3.27 -13.91 12.30
C GLN A 103 -4.41 -14.45 11.43
N LYS A 104 -5.50 -13.68 11.29
CA LYS A 104 -6.62 -14.08 10.45
C LYS A 104 -6.26 -14.04 8.97
N LEU A 105 -5.47 -13.05 8.54
CA LEU A 105 -4.94 -12.99 7.18
C LEU A 105 -4.07 -14.22 6.87
N ARG A 106 -3.09 -14.54 7.73
CA ARG A 106 -2.24 -15.74 7.57
C ARG A 106 -3.06 -17.01 7.40
N TYR A 107 -4.07 -17.19 8.24
CA TYR A 107 -5.00 -18.32 8.14
C TYR A 107 -5.74 -18.35 6.79
N VAL A 108 -6.21 -17.21 6.29
CA VAL A 108 -6.90 -17.14 4.98
C VAL A 108 -5.93 -17.44 3.83
N ILE A 109 -4.72 -16.88 3.85
CA ILE A 109 -3.67 -17.15 2.85
C ILE A 109 -3.37 -18.64 2.78
N GLU A 110 -3.17 -19.29 3.93
CA GLU A 110 -2.85 -20.72 4.00
C GLU A 110 -4.03 -21.59 3.55
N LYS A 111 -5.25 -21.27 4.03
CA LYS A 111 -6.45 -22.04 3.71
C LYS A 111 -6.84 -21.95 2.24
N GLU A 112 -6.79 -20.77 1.67
CA GLU A 112 -7.22 -20.50 0.28
C GLU A 112 -6.04 -20.59 -0.71
N SER A 113 -4.85 -20.96 -0.24
CA SER A 113 -3.61 -21.09 -1.03
C SER A 113 -3.21 -19.81 -1.79
N LEU A 114 -3.34 -18.64 -1.15
CA LEU A 114 -3.09 -17.31 -1.74
C LEU A 114 -1.67 -16.79 -1.47
N TYR A 115 -0.66 -17.66 -1.53
CA TYR A 115 0.71 -17.33 -1.11
C TYR A 115 1.36 -16.23 -1.94
N GLU A 116 1.00 -16.10 -3.21
CA GLU A 116 1.47 -15.05 -4.12
C GLU A 116 1.01 -13.66 -3.67
N LEU A 117 -0.13 -13.58 -2.97
CA LEU A 117 -0.66 -12.35 -2.42
C LEU A 117 -0.12 -12.06 -1.02
N ASP A 118 0.72 -12.91 -0.44
CA ASP A 118 1.21 -12.70 0.91
C ASP A 118 2.06 -11.42 1.01
N ILE A 119 1.53 -10.42 1.74
CA ILE A 119 2.21 -9.15 2.09
C ILE A 119 2.71 -9.15 3.54
N THR A 120 2.66 -10.30 4.21
CA THR A 120 3.11 -10.47 5.61
C THR A 120 4.57 -10.93 5.73
N GLN A 121 5.19 -11.30 4.62
CA GLN A 121 6.59 -11.75 4.54
C GLN A 121 7.59 -10.60 4.63
#